data_AF-A0A7G7MDT9-F1
#
_entry.id   AF-A0A7G7MDT9-F1
#
_cell.length_a   1.000
_cell.length_b   1.000
_cell.length_c   1.000
_cell.angle_alpha   90.00
_cell.angle_beta   90.00
_cell.angle_gamma   90.00
#
_symmetry.space_group_name_H-M   'P 1'
#
loop_
_entity.id
_entity.type
_entity.pdbx_description
1 polymer ?
#
loop_
_entity_poly.entity_id
_entity_poly.type
_entity_poly.pdbx_seq_one_letter_code
_entity_poly.pdbx_strand_id
1 'polypeptide(L)'
;MNTYAARTAVILGVALALAVPGTAGADEPDTPETRTETSTSVARVDGSRAVTLFAGPVQLRRGAEWVPVDLTLGSGPDGLIRPAAALHDLTLTPTGPVVRWVGGGSAALAPVGPGPLPAPALAGHRATYPQVAPGYDLVVEATRTGFAASIRKAGTPVGPAPVLALTSTTAGAERVVEGTATESAVSRVVASAPVDGATPAPFDTTVQSTILRSDASGDPDLRLGSYDGVAVARSFLSWDLAEVTGRPIGSAVLRVHQDWSSSCTPAAWEVWSTPAVGPATRFANQPVAERLWSTSTETRGNAPACAAGWTQVDVTELVRAWSAAGAPTGTMMLRAADETSPLGWKRLKSAESPNVPNLEITLG
;
A
#
# COMPACT_ATOMS: atom_id res chain seq x y z
N MET A 1 65.57 -16.51 -10.25
CA MET A 1 65.70 -15.82 -11.56
C MET A 1 64.39 -15.92 -12.31
N ASN A 2 63.61 -14.85 -12.28
CA ASN A 2 62.76 -14.29 -13.33
C ASN A 2 61.57 -13.55 -12.70
N THR A 3 61.85 -12.27 -12.49
CA THR A 3 60.93 -11.15 -12.36
C THR A 3 59.98 -11.10 -13.56
N TYR A 4 58.67 -10.95 -13.34
CA TYR A 4 57.78 -10.30 -14.30
C TYR A 4 56.73 -9.45 -13.59
N ALA A 5 56.65 -8.21 -14.08
CA ALA A 5 56.03 -7.04 -13.50
C ALA A 5 54.48 -7.04 -13.57
N ALA A 6 53.89 -6.37 -12.58
CA ALA A 6 52.48 -6.00 -12.56
C ALA A 6 52.15 -5.03 -13.72
N ARG A 7 51.07 -5.32 -14.45
CA ARG A 7 50.42 -4.38 -15.37
C ARG A 7 48.95 -4.24 -14.98
N THR A 8 48.61 -3.07 -14.47
CA THR A 8 47.26 -2.57 -14.25
C THR A 8 46.53 -2.45 -15.59
N ALA A 9 45.41 -3.14 -15.74
CA ALA A 9 44.51 -3.00 -16.89
C ALA A 9 43.22 -2.32 -16.42
N VAL A 10 43.02 -1.07 -16.84
CA VAL A 10 41.75 -0.35 -16.73
C VAL A 10 40.85 -0.86 -17.85
N ILE A 11 39.80 -1.60 -17.51
CA ILE A 11 38.79 -2.06 -18.48
C ILE A 11 37.66 -1.04 -18.47
N LEU A 12 37.60 -0.20 -19.51
CA LEU A 12 36.43 0.60 -19.85
C LEU A 12 35.39 -0.35 -20.49
N GLY A 13 34.37 -0.74 -19.72
CA GLY A 13 33.24 -1.52 -20.23
C GLY A 13 32.20 -0.61 -20.87
N VAL A 14 32.22 -0.48 -22.20
CA VAL A 14 31.14 0.11 -22.97
C VAL A 14 30.06 -0.97 -23.15
N ALA A 15 28.90 -0.77 -22.52
CA ALA A 15 27.74 -1.66 -22.72
C ALA A 15 27.05 -1.30 -24.05
N LEU A 16 27.15 -2.18 -25.03
CA LEU A 16 26.44 -2.11 -26.30
C LEU A 16 25.05 -2.72 -26.12
N ALA A 17 24.00 -1.90 -26.04
CA ALA A 17 22.63 -2.39 -25.99
C ALA A 17 22.14 -2.74 -27.41
N LEU A 18 21.84 -4.01 -27.65
CA LEU A 18 21.18 -4.49 -28.87
C LEU A 18 19.66 -4.28 -28.71
N ALA A 19 19.10 -3.39 -29.53
CA ALA A 19 17.66 -3.13 -29.61
C ALA A 19 16.94 -4.23 -30.40
N VAL A 20 15.76 -4.65 -29.90
CA VAL A 20 14.77 -5.43 -30.65
C VAL A 20 13.67 -4.47 -31.13
N PRO A 21 13.27 -4.48 -32.42
CA PRO A 21 12.29 -3.52 -32.93
C PRO A 21 10.85 -3.98 -32.65
N GLY A 22 10.11 -3.15 -31.90
CA GLY A 22 8.66 -3.17 -31.76
C GLY A 22 8.13 -1.74 -31.88
N THR A 23 7.10 -1.56 -32.68
CA THR A 23 6.72 -0.32 -33.37
C THR A 23 6.32 0.87 -32.49
N ALA A 24 7.11 1.94 -32.65
CA ALA A 24 6.75 3.37 -32.72
C ALA A 24 5.85 3.97 -31.61
N GLY A 25 6.55 4.51 -30.62
CA GLY A 25 6.14 5.56 -29.71
C GLY A 25 7.28 5.87 -28.75
N ALA A 26 8.49 6.10 -29.27
CA ALA A 26 9.70 6.27 -28.48
C ALA A 26 10.19 7.73 -28.47
N ASP A 27 10.46 8.18 -27.25
CA ASP A 27 11.44 9.16 -26.80
C ASP A 27 11.37 10.63 -27.27
N GLU A 28 11.00 11.48 -26.32
CA GLU A 28 11.59 12.82 -26.18
C GLU A 28 12.00 13.01 -24.70
N PRO A 29 13.15 13.63 -24.38
CA PRO A 29 13.69 13.61 -23.02
C PRO A 29 12.85 14.48 -22.08
N ASP A 30 12.35 13.87 -21.02
CA ASP A 30 11.70 14.52 -19.89
C ASP A 30 12.59 15.65 -19.33
N THR A 31 12.08 16.89 -19.36
CA THR A 31 12.69 18.08 -18.75
C THR A 31 12.20 18.20 -17.28
N PRO A 32 12.89 18.93 -16.39
CA PRO A 32 13.15 18.53 -15.00
C PRO A 32 11.94 17.94 -14.28
N GLU A 33 12.14 16.72 -13.81
CA GLU A 33 11.21 15.97 -12.98
C GLU A 33 11.20 16.57 -11.57
N THR A 34 10.06 17.11 -11.13
CA THR A 34 9.88 17.43 -9.71
C THR A 34 9.47 16.16 -9.00
N ARG A 35 10.18 15.82 -7.92
CA ARG A 35 9.88 14.67 -7.06
C ARG A 35 9.69 15.12 -5.63
N THR A 36 8.61 14.65 -5.01
CA THR A 36 8.44 14.64 -3.56
C THR A 36 8.31 13.19 -3.09
N GLU A 37 8.18 12.92 -1.79
CA GLU A 37 7.93 11.55 -1.33
C GLU A 37 6.64 10.95 -1.93
N THR A 38 5.68 11.79 -2.29
CA THR A 38 4.30 11.41 -2.65
C THR A 38 3.86 11.92 -4.03
N SER A 39 4.75 12.54 -4.80
CA SER A 39 4.46 13.01 -6.16
C SER A 39 5.66 12.89 -7.11
N THR A 40 5.34 12.71 -8.39
CA THR A 40 6.28 12.87 -9.52
C THR A 40 5.61 13.74 -10.56
N SER A 41 6.32 14.73 -11.11
CA SER A 41 5.80 15.52 -12.22
C SER A 41 6.81 15.79 -13.31
N VAL A 42 6.35 15.67 -14.54
CA VAL A 42 7.15 15.65 -15.78
C VAL A 42 6.54 16.64 -16.77
N ALA A 43 7.36 17.57 -17.28
CA ALA A 43 6.95 18.46 -18.36
C ALA A 43 6.99 17.71 -19.70
N ARG A 44 5.92 17.82 -20.49
CA ARG A 44 5.83 17.23 -21.82
C ARG A 44 6.13 18.26 -22.90
N VAL A 45 6.51 17.76 -24.05
CA VAL A 45 6.90 18.52 -25.25
C VAL A 45 5.75 19.37 -25.78
N ASP A 46 4.53 18.86 -25.67
CA ASP A 46 3.30 19.55 -26.09
C ASP A 46 2.91 20.72 -25.17
N GLY A 47 3.70 21.01 -24.13
CA GLY A 47 3.46 22.04 -23.14
C GLY A 47 2.59 21.59 -21.96
N SER A 48 2.01 20.39 -22.02
CA SER A 48 1.28 19.81 -20.89
C SER A 48 2.24 19.32 -19.80
N ARG A 49 1.72 19.03 -18.59
CA ARG A 49 2.51 18.42 -17.51
C ARG A 49 1.82 17.17 -17.00
N ALA A 50 2.55 16.06 -16.95
CA ALA A 50 2.13 14.85 -16.25
C ALA A 50 2.39 15.03 -14.76
N VAL A 51 1.42 14.76 -13.90
CA VAL A 51 1.58 14.72 -12.45
C VAL A 51 0.99 13.42 -11.95
N THR A 52 1.76 12.63 -11.21
CA THR A 52 1.26 11.46 -10.50
C THR A 52 1.32 11.76 -9.01
N LEU A 53 0.18 11.76 -8.35
CA LEU A 53 0.08 11.81 -6.90
C LEU A 53 -0.09 10.39 -6.37
N PHE A 54 0.53 10.09 -5.23
CA PHE A 54 0.46 8.79 -4.57
C PHE A 54 -0.23 8.91 -3.22
N ALA A 55 -1.02 7.90 -2.84
CA ALA A 55 -1.72 7.86 -1.55
C ALA A 55 -0.80 7.67 -0.33
N GLY A 56 0.50 7.47 -0.56
CA GLY A 56 1.54 7.45 0.45
C GLY A 56 2.95 7.52 -0.15
N PRO A 57 4.00 7.57 0.69
CA PRO A 57 5.37 7.75 0.23
C PRO A 57 5.85 6.62 -0.70
N VAL A 58 6.31 6.93 -1.91
CA VAL A 58 6.85 5.95 -2.88
C VAL A 58 8.37 6.01 -3.01
N GLN A 59 8.98 7.06 -2.48
CA GLN A 59 10.40 7.31 -2.53
C GLN A 59 10.85 8.01 -1.24
N LEU A 60 12.10 7.76 -0.86
CA LEU A 60 12.73 8.34 0.32
C LEU A 60 14.05 9.00 -0.06
N ARG A 61 14.48 9.96 0.76
CA ARG A 61 15.74 10.67 0.52
C ARG A 61 16.90 9.96 1.21
N ARG A 62 17.91 9.53 0.44
CA ARG A 62 19.22 9.06 0.97
C ARG A 62 20.28 10.10 0.62
N GLY A 63 20.60 10.96 1.59
CA GLY A 63 21.49 12.10 1.34
C GLY A 63 20.87 13.07 0.34
N ALA A 64 21.48 13.23 -0.83
CA ALA A 64 20.95 14.09 -1.90
C ALA A 64 20.02 13.34 -2.88
N GLU A 65 20.01 12.01 -2.86
CA GLU A 65 19.34 11.19 -3.87
C GLU A 65 17.94 10.73 -3.43
N TRP A 66 17.05 10.63 -4.41
CA TRP A 66 15.76 9.96 -4.27
C TRP A 66 15.92 8.48 -4.56
N VAL A 67 15.55 7.63 -3.60
CA VAL A 67 15.58 6.18 -3.74
C VAL A 67 14.15 5.65 -3.61
N PRO A 68 13.69 4.78 -4.53
CA PRO A 68 12.40 4.14 -4.39
C PRO A 68 12.28 3.37 -3.07
N VAL A 69 11.09 3.42 -2.47
CA VAL A 69 10.76 2.49 -1.39
C VAL A 69 10.65 1.09 -1.99
N ASP A 70 11.48 0.17 -1.51
CA ASP A 70 11.52 -1.22 -1.94
C ASP A 70 11.31 -2.14 -0.73
N LEU A 71 10.09 -2.67 -0.63
CA LEU A 71 9.68 -3.55 0.47
C LEU A 71 10.10 -5.01 0.25
N THR A 72 10.84 -5.32 -0.82
CA THR A 72 11.29 -6.68 -1.11
C THR A 72 12.15 -7.21 0.03
N LEU A 73 11.71 -8.32 0.63
CA LEU A 73 12.36 -8.95 1.76
C LEU A 73 13.53 -9.82 1.28
N GLY A 74 14.68 -9.64 1.91
CA GLY A 74 15.87 -10.45 1.68
C GLY A 74 16.62 -10.75 2.97
N SER A 75 17.37 -11.86 2.98
CA SER A 75 18.24 -12.22 4.09
C SER A 75 19.52 -11.40 4.06
N GLY A 76 19.83 -10.76 5.18
CA GLY A 76 21.10 -10.08 5.41
C GLY A 76 22.24 -11.04 5.76
N PRO A 77 23.50 -10.56 5.75
CA PRO A 77 24.67 -11.37 6.13
C PRO A 77 24.66 -11.79 7.61
N ASP A 78 23.87 -11.10 8.44
CA ASP A 78 23.63 -11.41 9.85
C ASP A 78 22.52 -12.47 10.05
N GLY A 79 21.96 -13.02 8.96
CA GLY A 79 20.90 -14.03 9.00
C GLY A 79 19.51 -13.48 9.33
N LEU A 80 19.37 -12.16 9.47
CA LEU A 80 18.09 -11.48 9.71
C LEU A 80 17.47 -11.03 8.39
N ILE A 81 16.14 -11.04 8.29
CA ILE A 81 15.44 -10.66 7.05
C ILE A 81 14.97 -9.22 7.15
N ARG A 82 15.20 -8.42 6.10
CA ARG A 82 14.84 -6.99 6.06
C ARG A 82 14.35 -6.59 4.67
N PRO A 83 13.53 -5.52 4.56
CA PRO A 83 13.26 -4.85 3.30
C PRO A 83 14.54 -4.28 2.67
N ALA A 84 14.61 -4.24 1.34
CA ALA A 84 15.73 -3.66 0.60
C ALA A 84 15.86 -2.13 0.80
N ALA A 85 14.74 -1.41 0.86
CA ALA A 85 14.69 0.01 1.15
C ALA A 85 13.35 0.41 1.79
N ALA A 86 13.32 0.52 3.13
CA ALA A 86 12.16 1.00 3.88
C ALA A 86 12.47 2.30 4.63
N LEU A 87 11.41 3.05 4.96
CA LEU A 87 11.46 4.28 5.77
C LEU A 87 11.78 3.98 7.24
N HIS A 88 11.30 2.85 7.75
CA HIS A 88 11.46 2.43 9.15
C HIS A 88 12.30 1.16 9.25
N ASP A 89 12.92 0.93 10.40
CA ASP A 89 13.75 -0.24 10.66
C ASP A 89 12.87 -1.44 10.98
N LEU A 90 12.39 -2.12 9.95
CA LEU A 90 11.73 -3.43 10.05
C LEU A 90 12.77 -4.55 9.93
N THR A 91 12.79 -5.42 10.93
CA THR A 91 13.60 -6.64 10.94
C THR A 91 12.75 -7.84 11.32
N LEU A 92 12.77 -8.90 10.50
CA LEU A 92 12.20 -10.21 10.88
C LEU A 92 13.28 -11.03 11.59
N THR A 93 13.06 -11.23 12.89
CA THR A 93 13.97 -12.00 13.76
C THR A 93 13.49 -13.44 13.92
N PRO A 94 14.31 -14.36 14.46
CA PRO A 94 13.87 -15.72 14.77
C PRO A 94 12.67 -15.78 15.73
N THR A 95 12.39 -14.73 16.52
CA THR A 95 11.25 -14.70 17.45
C THR A 95 10.04 -13.93 16.91
N GLY A 96 10.16 -13.29 15.75
CA GLY A 96 9.10 -12.49 15.13
C GLY A 96 9.58 -11.17 14.52
N PRO A 97 8.71 -10.48 13.77
CA PRO A 97 8.94 -9.13 13.27
C PRO A 97 9.04 -8.12 14.41
N VAL A 98 10.01 -7.21 14.28
CA VAL A 98 10.16 -6.01 15.10
C VAL A 98 10.35 -4.82 14.15
N VAL A 99 9.61 -3.74 14.39
CA VAL A 99 9.77 -2.47 13.71
C VAL A 99 10.15 -1.37 14.69
N ARG A 100 11.09 -0.50 14.31
CA ARG A 100 11.39 0.76 15.01
C ARG A 100 11.14 1.93 14.07
N TRP A 101 10.35 2.90 14.52
CA TRP A 101 9.98 4.04 13.69
C TRP A 101 10.96 5.21 13.84
N VAL A 102 11.34 5.82 12.72
CA VAL A 102 11.90 7.17 12.70
C VAL A 102 10.96 8.12 13.44
N GLY A 103 11.49 8.96 14.32
CA GLY A 103 10.69 9.82 15.21
C GLY A 103 10.37 9.18 16.57
N GLY A 104 10.57 7.88 16.72
CA GLY A 104 10.49 7.17 17.99
C GLY A 104 9.33 6.16 18.06
N GLY A 105 9.45 5.25 19.02
CA GLY A 105 8.53 4.14 19.21
C GLY A 105 8.93 2.88 18.45
N SER A 106 8.27 1.78 18.78
CA SER A 106 8.49 0.47 18.17
C SER A 106 7.26 -0.43 18.29
N ALA A 107 7.19 -1.47 17.47
CA ALA A 107 6.28 -2.58 17.70
C ALA A 107 6.95 -3.92 17.44
N ALA A 108 6.55 -4.93 18.20
CA ALA A 108 7.04 -6.29 18.09
C ALA A 108 5.87 -7.27 18.15
N LEU A 109 5.90 -8.27 17.28
CA LEU A 109 5.01 -9.41 17.39
C LEU A 109 5.50 -10.29 18.56
N ALA A 110 4.58 -10.67 19.44
CA ALA A 110 4.86 -11.65 20.48
C ALA A 110 5.19 -13.02 19.85
N PRO A 111 6.02 -13.85 20.51
CA PRO A 111 6.29 -15.21 20.04
C PRO A 111 5.00 -16.01 19.80
N VAL A 112 4.86 -16.58 18.62
CA VAL A 112 3.68 -17.38 18.21
C VAL A 112 3.69 -18.78 18.84
N GLY A 113 4.84 -19.22 19.34
CA GLY A 113 5.03 -20.53 19.97
C GLY A 113 6.28 -20.56 20.86
N PRO A 114 6.63 -21.74 21.41
CA PRO A 114 7.69 -21.88 22.42
C PRO A 114 9.11 -21.82 21.86
N GLY A 115 9.27 -21.87 20.54
CA GLY A 115 10.57 -21.92 19.86
C GLY A 115 10.71 -20.83 18.78
N PRO A 116 11.87 -20.76 18.12
CA PRO A 116 12.06 -19.85 17.01
C PRO A 116 11.10 -20.19 15.86
N LEU A 117 10.73 -19.18 15.09
CA LEU A 117 10.00 -19.35 13.85
C LEU A 117 10.82 -20.19 12.85
N PRO A 118 10.15 -21.03 12.05
CA PRO A 118 10.80 -21.78 10.98
C PRO A 118 11.40 -20.85 9.92
N ALA A 119 12.23 -21.39 9.03
CA ALA A 119 12.72 -20.61 7.90
C ALA A 119 11.55 -20.19 6.99
N PRO A 120 11.40 -18.90 6.65
CA PRO A 120 10.29 -18.45 5.81
C PRO A 120 10.58 -18.64 4.32
N ALA A 121 9.53 -18.86 3.54
CA ALA A 121 9.54 -18.64 2.10
C ALA A 121 9.31 -17.14 1.82
N LEU A 122 10.25 -16.51 1.11
CA LEU A 122 10.18 -15.08 0.77
C LEU A 122 9.63 -14.89 -0.64
N ALA A 123 8.69 -13.95 -0.80
CA ALA A 123 8.12 -13.55 -2.08
C ALA A 123 7.80 -12.05 -2.07
N GLY A 124 8.65 -11.24 -2.70
CA GLY A 124 8.52 -9.78 -2.66
C GLY A 124 8.53 -9.28 -1.21
N HIS A 125 7.49 -8.56 -0.81
CA HIS A 125 7.32 -8.01 0.54
C HIS A 125 6.75 -9.02 1.56
N ARG A 126 6.59 -10.30 1.20
CA ARG A 126 5.94 -11.32 2.03
C ARG A 126 6.93 -12.38 2.50
N ALA A 127 6.88 -12.71 3.78
CA ALA A 127 7.51 -13.87 4.39
C ALA A 127 6.44 -14.83 4.92
N THR A 128 6.43 -16.05 4.39
CA THR A 128 5.52 -17.12 4.83
C THR A 128 6.30 -18.13 5.66
N TYR A 129 5.94 -18.23 6.94
CA TYR A 129 6.47 -19.16 7.91
C TYR A 129 5.55 -20.39 7.97
N PRO A 130 5.96 -21.54 7.42
CA PRO A 130 5.09 -22.69 7.31
C PRO A 130 4.91 -23.39 8.66
N GLN A 131 3.70 -23.88 8.93
CA GLN A 131 3.41 -24.77 10.06
C GLN A 131 3.87 -24.23 11.42
N VAL A 132 3.63 -22.93 11.69
CA VAL A 132 3.87 -22.34 13.02
C VAL A 132 2.98 -22.96 14.09
N ALA A 133 1.85 -23.53 13.66
CA ALA A 133 1.08 -24.53 14.39
C ALA A 133 0.54 -25.56 13.38
N PRO A 134 0.13 -26.77 13.81
CA PRO A 134 -0.37 -27.80 12.91
C PRO A 134 -1.52 -27.31 12.02
N GLY A 135 -1.24 -27.18 10.72
CA GLY A 135 -2.18 -26.69 9.71
C GLY A 135 -2.38 -25.16 9.69
N TYR A 136 -1.44 -24.40 10.26
CA TYR A 136 -1.44 -22.94 10.22
C TYR A 136 -0.06 -22.37 9.84
N ASP A 137 -0.07 -21.40 8.93
CA ASP A 137 1.11 -20.62 8.56
C ASP A 137 1.01 -19.21 9.16
N LEU A 138 2.15 -18.64 9.55
CA LEU A 138 2.28 -17.21 9.82
C LEU A 138 2.73 -16.52 8.54
N VAL A 139 1.97 -15.53 8.08
CA VAL A 139 2.34 -14.68 6.96
C VAL A 139 2.63 -13.29 7.50
N VAL A 140 3.85 -12.81 7.25
CA VAL A 140 4.26 -11.43 7.55
C VAL A 140 4.42 -10.68 6.24
N GLU A 141 3.73 -9.56 6.11
CA GLU A 141 3.80 -8.65 4.97
C GLU A 141 4.48 -7.37 5.45
N ALA A 142 5.65 -7.05 4.89
CA ALA A 142 6.30 -5.77 5.13
C ALA A 142 5.46 -4.65 4.52
N THR A 143 5.22 -3.60 5.29
CA THR A 143 4.48 -2.42 4.85
C THR A 143 5.36 -1.18 4.90
N ARG A 144 4.87 -0.06 4.36
CA ARG A 144 5.65 1.19 4.35
C ARG A 144 5.91 1.71 5.74
N THR A 145 4.93 1.59 6.64
CA THR A 145 5.02 2.07 8.02
C THR A 145 5.29 0.97 9.05
N GLY A 146 5.42 -0.30 8.64
CA GLY A 146 5.72 -1.40 9.54
C GLY A 146 5.48 -2.78 8.94
N PHE A 147 4.53 -3.53 9.50
CA PHE A 147 4.20 -4.87 9.01
C PHE A 147 2.76 -5.27 9.35
N ALA A 148 2.18 -6.15 8.53
CA ALA A 148 0.99 -6.91 8.86
C ALA A 148 1.36 -8.37 9.11
N ALA A 149 0.89 -8.95 10.20
CA ALA A 149 1.07 -10.37 10.51
C ALA A 149 -0.30 -11.06 10.54
N SER A 150 -0.41 -12.21 9.89
CA SER A 150 -1.66 -12.98 9.79
C SER A 150 -1.40 -14.46 9.98
N ILE A 151 -2.21 -15.12 10.80
CA ILE A 151 -2.30 -16.57 10.84
C ILE A 151 -3.30 -17.02 9.77
N ARG A 152 -2.85 -17.88 8.86
CA ARG A 152 -3.66 -18.42 7.77
C ARG A 152 -3.71 -19.95 7.88
N LYS A 153 -4.84 -20.54 7.47
CA LYS A 153 -4.97 -22.00 7.39
C LYS A 153 -4.07 -22.51 6.27
N ALA A 154 -3.34 -23.57 6.56
CA ALA A 154 -2.41 -24.24 5.65
C ALA A 154 -2.66 -25.74 5.68
N GLY A 155 -3.56 -26.20 4.81
CA GLY A 155 -4.10 -27.56 4.85
C GLY A 155 -5.24 -27.70 5.86
N THR A 156 -5.36 -28.87 6.48
CA THR A 156 -6.40 -29.17 7.48
C THR A 156 -5.86 -28.85 8.88
N PRO A 157 -6.38 -27.82 9.56
CA PRO A 157 -5.91 -27.47 10.89
C PRO A 157 -6.13 -28.57 11.93
N VAL A 158 -5.16 -28.76 12.81
CA VAL A 158 -5.26 -29.69 13.95
C VAL A 158 -5.05 -28.88 15.23
N GLY A 159 -6.11 -28.72 16.02
CA GLY A 159 -6.07 -27.96 17.28
C GLY A 159 -6.43 -26.48 17.13
N PRO A 160 -6.28 -25.70 18.22
CA PRO A 160 -6.66 -24.29 18.25
C PRO A 160 -5.78 -23.43 17.34
N ALA A 161 -6.39 -22.43 16.70
CA ALA A 161 -5.64 -21.43 15.95
C ALA A 161 -4.80 -20.55 16.89
N PRO A 162 -3.53 -20.27 16.57
CA PRO A 162 -2.76 -19.26 17.27
C PRO A 162 -3.45 -17.89 17.20
N VAL A 163 -3.46 -17.18 18.33
CA VAL A 163 -3.86 -15.77 18.41
C VAL A 163 -2.61 -14.92 18.49
N LEU A 164 -2.46 -13.98 17.54
CA LEU A 164 -1.32 -13.07 17.53
C LEU A 164 -1.48 -12.01 18.62
N ALA A 165 -0.36 -11.55 19.17
CA ALA A 165 -0.34 -10.37 20.03
C ALA A 165 0.76 -9.42 19.55
N LEU A 166 0.42 -8.14 19.45
CA LEU A 166 1.35 -7.08 19.09
C LEU A 166 1.60 -6.20 20.30
N THR A 167 2.87 -6.01 20.65
CA THR A 167 3.27 -5.03 21.67
C THR A 167 3.80 -3.80 20.94
N SER A 168 3.15 -2.65 21.13
CA SER A 168 3.63 -1.36 20.61
C SER A 168 4.02 -0.44 21.74
N THR A 169 5.06 0.36 21.51
CA THR A 169 5.54 1.38 22.42
C THR A 169 5.61 2.70 21.69
N THR A 170 4.88 3.70 22.15
CA THR A 170 4.86 5.05 21.56
C THR A 170 4.91 6.07 22.69
N ALA A 171 5.80 7.07 22.58
CA ALA A 171 5.98 8.11 23.62
C ALA A 171 6.13 7.55 25.06
N GLY A 172 6.78 6.38 25.20
CA GLY A 172 6.98 5.70 26.49
C GLY A 172 5.79 4.90 27.01
N ALA A 173 4.64 4.93 26.34
CA ALA A 173 3.47 4.12 26.68
C ALA A 173 3.49 2.79 25.90
N GLU A 174 3.32 1.67 26.62
CA GLU A 174 3.18 0.34 26.03
C GLU A 174 1.70 -0.04 25.87
N ARG A 175 1.38 -0.65 24.73
CA ARG A 175 0.05 -1.17 24.43
C ARG A 175 0.18 -2.56 23.83
N VAL A 176 -0.63 -3.49 24.32
CA VAL A 176 -0.78 -4.83 23.73
C VAL A 176 -2.10 -4.90 22.97
N VAL A 177 -2.06 -5.39 21.74
CA VAL A 177 -3.22 -5.61 20.88
C VAL A 177 -3.25 -7.08 20.46
N GLU A 178 -4.32 -7.78 20.81
CA GLU A 178 -4.57 -9.13 20.32
C GLU A 178 -5.16 -9.10 18.91
N GLY A 179 -4.76 -10.07 18.10
CA GLY A 179 -5.19 -10.21 16.72
C GLY A 179 -6.58 -10.80 16.61
N THR A 180 -7.43 -10.16 15.82
CA THR A 180 -8.80 -10.60 15.57
C THR A 180 -8.91 -11.40 14.28
N ALA A 181 -9.92 -12.25 14.18
CA ALA A 181 -10.26 -12.89 12.91
C ALA A 181 -10.69 -11.85 11.87
N THR A 182 -10.38 -12.13 10.60
CA THR A 182 -10.77 -11.34 9.43
C THR A 182 -11.33 -12.27 8.36
N GLU A 183 -11.79 -11.70 7.24
CA GLU A 183 -12.28 -12.46 6.09
C GLU A 183 -11.25 -13.47 5.54
N SER A 184 -9.95 -13.14 5.58
CA SER A 184 -8.87 -13.93 4.99
C SER A 184 -7.87 -14.53 5.99
N ALA A 185 -8.03 -14.30 7.30
CA ALA A 185 -7.11 -14.76 8.33
C ALA A 185 -7.81 -15.08 9.65
N VAL A 186 -7.36 -16.10 10.37
CA VAL A 186 -7.95 -16.50 11.67
C VAL A 186 -7.50 -15.59 12.81
N SER A 187 -6.35 -14.95 12.68
CA SER A 187 -5.88 -13.87 13.56
C SER A 187 -4.99 -12.94 12.75
N ARG A 188 -5.19 -11.62 12.86
CA ARG A 188 -4.38 -10.59 12.18
C ARG A 188 -4.06 -9.45 13.13
N VAL A 189 -2.81 -9.00 13.10
CA VAL A 189 -2.35 -7.75 13.74
C VAL A 189 -1.60 -6.90 12.72
N VAL A 190 -1.64 -5.59 12.91
CA VAL A 190 -0.98 -4.61 12.06
C VAL A 190 -0.15 -3.69 12.94
N ALA A 191 1.15 -3.64 12.67
CA ALA A 191 2.07 -2.68 13.24
C ALA A 191 2.31 -1.56 12.23
N SER A 192 1.90 -0.35 12.58
CA SER A 192 2.05 0.83 11.73
C SER A 192 2.53 2.00 12.57
N ALA A 193 3.29 2.88 11.93
CA ALA A 193 3.81 4.09 12.55
C ALA A 193 2.63 4.92 13.10
N PRO A 194 2.74 5.46 14.33
CA PRO A 194 1.77 6.42 14.81
C PRO A 194 1.66 7.60 13.84
N VAL A 195 0.44 7.96 13.50
CA VAL A 195 0.17 9.11 12.65
C VAL A 195 -0.19 10.28 13.56
N ASP A 196 0.80 11.13 13.83
CA ASP A 196 0.64 12.31 14.69
C ASP A 196 0.18 13.52 13.87
N GLY A 197 -0.77 14.29 14.40
CA GLY A 197 -1.16 15.60 13.86
C GLY A 197 -2.54 15.66 13.20
N ALA A 198 -2.84 16.83 12.61
CA ALA A 198 -4.07 17.06 11.87
C ALA A 198 -4.11 16.21 10.59
N THR A 199 -5.32 15.86 10.13
CA THR A 199 -5.67 15.19 8.87
C THR A 199 -4.53 15.13 7.85
N PRO A 200 -3.70 14.06 7.88
CA PRO A 200 -2.54 13.96 7.01
C PRO A 200 -2.99 13.87 5.55
N ALA A 201 -2.22 14.49 4.66
CA ALA A 201 -2.36 14.32 3.23
C ALA A 201 -0.95 14.03 2.66
N PRO A 202 -0.80 12.95 1.86
CA PRO A 202 -1.83 11.97 1.54
C PRO A 202 -2.17 11.07 2.75
N PHE A 203 -3.32 10.41 2.67
CA PHE A 203 -3.78 9.46 3.68
C PHE A 203 -4.80 8.51 3.08
N ASP A 204 -4.81 7.25 3.52
CA ASP A 204 -5.89 6.34 3.23
C ASP A 204 -6.31 5.53 4.46
N THR A 205 -7.56 5.06 4.45
CA THR A 205 -8.08 4.20 5.49
C THR A 205 -9.31 3.46 5.01
N THR A 206 -9.65 2.36 5.69
CA THR A 206 -10.92 1.66 5.54
C THR A 206 -11.74 1.80 6.80
N VAL A 207 -13.04 2.03 6.65
CA VAL A 207 -14.01 1.83 7.72
C VAL A 207 -14.82 0.58 7.44
N GLN A 208 -15.14 -0.19 8.48
CA GLN A 208 -15.93 -1.40 8.34
C GLN A 208 -16.92 -1.56 9.50
N SER A 209 -18.15 -1.98 9.21
CA SER A 209 -19.21 -2.07 10.22
C SER A 209 -18.94 -3.13 11.31
N THR A 210 -18.08 -4.11 11.03
CA THR A 210 -17.63 -5.11 12.01
C THR A 210 -16.40 -4.66 12.80
N ILE A 211 -15.76 -3.54 12.42
CA ILE A 211 -14.57 -2.97 13.07
C ILE A 211 -14.87 -1.50 13.41
N LEU A 212 -15.79 -1.30 14.36
CA LEU A 212 -16.39 0.03 14.60
C LEU A 212 -15.46 1.07 15.22
N ARG A 213 -14.36 0.66 15.87
CA ARG A 213 -13.58 1.54 16.77
C ARG A 213 -12.07 1.51 16.53
N SER A 214 -11.58 0.63 15.67
CA SER A 214 -10.14 0.50 15.41
C SER A 214 -9.72 1.37 14.23
N ASP A 215 -8.51 1.92 14.33
CA ASP A 215 -7.85 2.53 13.19
C ASP A 215 -7.41 1.43 12.21
N ALA A 216 -7.59 1.67 10.92
CA ALA A 216 -7.19 0.79 9.84
C ALA A 216 -6.28 1.48 8.81
N SER A 217 -5.80 2.71 9.09
CA SER A 217 -4.90 3.44 8.19
C SER A 217 -3.56 2.73 7.94
N GLY A 218 -3.11 1.91 8.89
CA GLY A 218 -1.93 1.05 8.73
C GLY A 218 -2.17 -0.28 7.99
N ASP A 219 -3.41 -0.62 7.62
CA ASP A 219 -3.71 -1.89 6.97
C ASP A 219 -3.23 -1.85 5.49
N PRO A 220 -2.45 -2.85 5.00
CA PRO A 220 -2.06 -2.94 3.58
C PRO A 220 -3.22 -3.14 2.60
N ASP A 221 -4.42 -3.36 3.12
CA ASP A 221 -5.61 -3.64 2.34
C ASP A 221 -6.71 -2.59 2.58
N LEU A 222 -7.12 -1.92 1.50
CA LEU A 222 -8.35 -1.14 1.40
C LEU A 222 -9.53 -2.05 1.03
N ARG A 223 -10.73 -1.74 1.51
CA ARG A 223 -11.93 -2.56 1.26
C ARG A 223 -13.14 -1.71 0.89
N LEU A 224 -13.97 -2.24 0.00
CA LEU A 224 -15.26 -1.67 -0.33
C LEU A 224 -16.33 -2.75 -0.54
N GLY A 225 -17.59 -2.39 -0.28
CA GLY A 225 -18.76 -3.25 -0.47
C GLY A 225 -19.09 -4.09 0.74
N SER A 226 -19.71 -5.25 0.51
CA SER A 226 -20.01 -6.22 1.56
C SER A 226 -19.64 -7.63 1.14
N TYR A 227 -19.02 -8.41 2.03
CA TYR A 227 -18.63 -9.81 1.76
C TYR A 227 -19.74 -10.83 2.07
N ASP A 228 -20.73 -10.46 2.90
CA ASP A 228 -21.83 -11.32 3.35
C ASP A 228 -23.22 -10.69 3.12
N GLY A 229 -23.27 -9.50 2.51
CA GLY A 229 -24.48 -8.71 2.28
C GLY A 229 -24.94 -7.90 3.50
N VAL A 230 -24.19 -7.91 4.60
CA VAL A 230 -24.53 -7.24 5.86
C VAL A 230 -23.37 -6.36 6.36
N ALA A 231 -22.17 -6.91 6.43
CA ALA A 231 -20.97 -6.19 6.83
C ALA A 231 -20.53 -5.25 5.71
N VAL A 232 -20.47 -3.96 5.97
CA VAL A 232 -20.14 -2.94 4.95
C VAL A 232 -18.76 -2.40 5.22
N ALA A 233 -17.94 -2.29 4.18
CA ALA A 233 -16.69 -1.56 4.18
C ALA A 233 -16.68 -0.44 3.14
N ARG A 234 -15.97 0.65 3.46
CA ARG A 234 -15.72 1.78 2.56
C ARG A 234 -14.29 2.26 2.78
N SER A 235 -13.66 2.71 1.71
CA SER A 235 -12.29 3.24 1.77
C SER A 235 -12.29 4.73 1.52
N PHE A 236 -11.33 5.43 2.10
CA PHE A 236 -11.13 6.86 1.90
C PHE A 236 -9.69 7.11 1.46
N LEU A 237 -9.51 8.06 0.55
CA LEU A 237 -8.20 8.49 0.09
C LEU A 237 -8.17 10.02 0.07
N SER A 238 -7.14 10.59 0.69
CA SER A 238 -6.80 12.00 0.69
C SER A 238 -5.52 12.23 -0.11
N TRP A 239 -5.50 13.32 -0.86
CA TRP A 239 -4.40 13.69 -1.76
C TRP A 239 -3.88 15.07 -1.41
N ASP A 240 -2.56 15.24 -1.44
CA ASP A 240 -1.92 16.57 -1.44
C ASP A 240 -2.03 17.16 -2.84
N LEU A 241 -2.70 18.31 -2.96
CA LEU A 241 -2.97 18.96 -4.24
C LEU A 241 -2.05 20.14 -4.53
N ALA A 242 -0.97 20.36 -3.76
CA ALA A 242 -0.12 21.55 -3.91
C ALA A 242 0.37 21.80 -5.36
N GLU A 243 0.65 20.75 -6.15
CA GLU A 243 1.06 20.87 -7.56
C GLU A 243 -0.11 21.04 -8.55
N VAL A 244 -1.34 20.81 -8.10
CA VAL A 244 -2.57 20.74 -8.92
C VAL A 244 -3.47 21.96 -8.72
N THR A 245 -3.52 22.53 -7.51
CA THR A 245 -4.43 23.61 -7.13
C THR A 245 -4.31 24.83 -8.07
N GLY A 246 -5.46 25.29 -8.59
CA GLY A 246 -5.53 26.45 -9.49
C GLY A 246 -4.99 26.20 -10.90
N ARG A 247 -4.64 24.96 -11.26
CA ARG A 247 -4.15 24.59 -12.60
C ARG A 247 -5.28 24.04 -13.47
N PRO A 248 -5.26 24.29 -14.80
CA PRO A 248 -6.21 23.65 -15.71
C PRO A 248 -5.95 22.14 -15.77
N ILE A 249 -7.02 21.35 -15.63
CA ILE A 249 -6.95 19.88 -15.61
C ILE A 249 -7.45 19.33 -16.95
N GLY A 250 -6.54 18.73 -17.72
CA GLY A 250 -6.86 18.04 -18.96
C GLY A 250 -7.55 16.70 -18.71
N SER A 251 -6.92 15.84 -17.91
CA SER A 251 -7.46 14.54 -17.50
C SER A 251 -7.00 14.17 -16.09
N ALA A 252 -7.77 13.34 -15.40
CA ALA A 252 -7.33 12.69 -14.16
C ALA A 252 -7.91 11.27 -14.04
N VAL A 253 -7.05 10.29 -13.74
CA VAL A 253 -7.41 8.88 -13.59
C VAL A 253 -6.93 8.38 -12.24
N LEU A 254 -7.86 7.86 -11.43
CA LEU A 254 -7.53 7.13 -10.22
C LEU A 254 -7.19 5.69 -10.59
N ARG A 255 -6.02 5.21 -10.15
CA ARG A 255 -5.58 3.82 -10.26
C ARG A 255 -5.49 3.19 -8.88
N VAL A 256 -6.13 2.05 -8.71
CA VAL A 256 -6.08 1.24 -7.48
C VAL A 256 -5.73 -0.19 -7.86
N HIS A 257 -4.86 -0.85 -7.10
CA HIS A 257 -4.51 -2.24 -7.38
C HIS A 257 -5.47 -3.16 -6.63
N GLN A 258 -6.30 -3.90 -7.37
CA GLN A 258 -7.26 -4.83 -6.82
C GLN A 258 -6.64 -6.23 -6.73
N ASP A 259 -6.49 -6.75 -5.51
CA ASP A 259 -5.89 -8.06 -5.28
C ASP A 259 -6.91 -9.19 -5.12
N TRP A 260 -8.16 -8.85 -4.82
CA TRP A 260 -9.23 -9.83 -4.67
C TRP A 260 -10.63 -9.26 -4.96
N SER A 261 -11.53 -10.11 -5.48
CA SER A 261 -12.98 -9.87 -5.56
C SER A 261 -13.78 -11.16 -5.39
N SER A 262 -15.07 -11.03 -5.03
CA SER A 262 -15.98 -12.17 -4.83
C SER A 262 -16.30 -12.94 -6.10
N SER A 263 -16.21 -12.28 -7.24
CA SER A 263 -16.40 -12.91 -8.54
C SER A 263 -15.55 -12.21 -9.60
N CYS A 264 -15.43 -12.83 -10.77
CA CYS A 264 -14.86 -12.21 -11.97
C CYS A 264 -15.87 -11.30 -12.71
N THR A 265 -17.14 -11.32 -12.31
CA THR A 265 -18.20 -10.53 -12.96
C THR A 265 -17.99 -9.04 -12.66
N PRO A 266 -18.12 -8.15 -13.66
CA PRO A 266 -18.08 -6.71 -13.42
C PRO A 266 -19.09 -6.31 -12.33
N ALA A 267 -18.59 -5.63 -11.30
CA ALA A 267 -19.39 -5.15 -10.17
C ALA A 267 -19.03 -3.69 -9.93
N ALA A 268 -20.04 -2.82 -9.95
CA ALA A 268 -19.85 -1.38 -9.91
C ALA A 268 -19.34 -0.89 -8.54
N TRP A 269 -18.36 0.00 -8.59
CA TRP A 269 -17.86 0.75 -7.45
C TRP A 269 -17.72 2.22 -7.84
N GLU A 270 -17.84 3.08 -6.83
CA GLU A 270 -18.11 4.50 -7.00
C GLU A 270 -17.07 5.36 -6.29
N VAL A 271 -16.81 6.53 -6.85
CA VAL A 271 -15.98 7.58 -6.27
C VAL A 271 -16.88 8.76 -5.88
N TRP A 272 -16.90 9.06 -4.58
CA TRP A 272 -17.66 10.17 -4.01
C TRP A 272 -16.74 11.23 -3.44
N SER A 273 -17.10 12.51 -3.51
CA SER A 273 -16.47 13.53 -2.65
C SER A 273 -16.96 13.38 -1.22
N THR A 274 -16.14 13.79 -0.27
CA THR A 274 -16.41 13.62 1.16
C THR A 274 -15.55 14.60 1.97
N PRO A 275 -15.98 14.98 3.19
CA PRO A 275 -15.14 15.76 4.09
C PRO A 275 -13.82 15.07 4.42
N ALA A 276 -12.87 15.85 4.94
CA ALA A 276 -11.53 15.37 5.29
C ALA A 276 -11.55 14.19 6.28
N VAL A 277 -10.62 13.24 6.09
CA VAL A 277 -10.47 12.03 6.92
C VAL A 277 -9.09 11.96 7.56
N GLY A 278 -8.97 11.21 8.65
CA GLY A 278 -7.68 10.99 9.30
C GLY A 278 -7.69 9.77 10.23
N PRO A 279 -6.67 9.62 11.10
CA PRO A 279 -6.54 8.46 11.99
C PRO A 279 -7.71 8.23 12.96
N ALA A 280 -8.63 9.20 13.11
CA ALA A 280 -9.85 9.08 13.91
C ALA A 280 -11.09 8.62 13.12
N THR A 281 -10.98 8.44 11.80
CA THR A 281 -12.07 8.01 10.93
C THR A 281 -12.42 6.55 11.20
N ARG A 282 -13.67 6.29 11.58
CA ARG A 282 -14.22 4.97 11.95
C ARG A 282 -15.59 4.80 11.31
N PHE A 283 -16.11 3.58 11.26
CA PHE A 283 -17.43 3.34 10.67
C PHE A 283 -18.54 4.14 11.36
N ALA A 284 -18.47 4.29 12.68
CA ALA A 284 -19.47 5.00 13.48
C ALA A 284 -19.41 6.54 13.36
N ASN A 285 -18.30 7.12 12.90
CA ASN A 285 -18.10 8.57 12.76
C ASN A 285 -17.58 8.97 11.37
N GLN A 286 -17.73 8.09 10.38
CA GLN A 286 -17.23 8.33 9.04
C GLN A 286 -17.90 9.55 8.42
N PRO A 287 -17.19 10.34 7.60
CA PRO A 287 -17.82 11.42 6.86
C PRO A 287 -18.87 10.91 5.86
N VAL A 288 -19.82 11.77 5.54
CA VAL A 288 -20.87 11.48 4.56
C VAL A 288 -20.31 11.46 3.14
N ALA A 289 -20.91 10.64 2.27
CA ALA A 289 -20.69 10.75 0.83
C ALA A 289 -21.50 11.94 0.31
N GLU A 290 -20.84 12.96 -0.24
CA GLU A 290 -21.49 14.23 -0.60
C GLU A 290 -22.04 14.22 -2.03
N ARG A 291 -21.18 13.88 -2.99
CA ARG A 291 -21.52 13.85 -4.41
C ARG A 291 -20.83 12.69 -5.09
N LEU A 292 -21.58 11.91 -5.87
CA LEU A 292 -21.04 10.92 -6.78
C LEU A 292 -20.37 11.62 -7.97
N TRP A 293 -19.13 11.24 -8.27
CA TRP A 293 -18.39 11.80 -9.40
C TRP A 293 -18.16 10.79 -10.51
N SER A 294 -17.88 9.54 -10.13
CA SER A 294 -17.48 8.51 -11.10
C SER A 294 -17.90 7.12 -10.64
N THR A 295 -18.09 6.23 -11.60
CA THR A 295 -18.37 4.82 -11.38
C THR A 295 -17.47 3.99 -12.29
N SER A 296 -16.91 2.90 -11.77
CA SER A 296 -16.19 1.89 -12.54
C SER A 296 -16.78 0.51 -12.28
N THR A 297 -16.77 -0.35 -13.29
CA THR A 297 -17.20 -1.75 -13.18
C THR A 297 -16.03 -2.72 -13.21
N GLU A 298 -14.81 -2.22 -13.32
CA GLU A 298 -13.61 -3.05 -13.40
C GLU A 298 -13.47 -3.95 -12.16
N THR A 299 -13.24 -5.23 -12.40
CA THR A 299 -13.14 -6.29 -11.38
C THR A 299 -11.94 -7.19 -11.69
N ARG A 300 -11.12 -7.47 -10.67
CA ARG A 300 -9.88 -8.27 -10.72
C ARG A 300 -9.72 -9.10 -9.42
N GLY A 301 -8.91 -10.16 -9.45
CA GLY A 301 -8.43 -10.86 -8.25
C GLY A 301 -9.23 -12.08 -7.78
N ASN A 302 -10.19 -12.60 -8.57
CA ASN A 302 -10.99 -13.76 -8.16
C ASN A 302 -10.45 -15.11 -8.66
N ALA A 303 -9.84 -15.17 -9.84
CA ALA A 303 -9.38 -16.40 -10.48
C ALA A 303 -8.19 -16.12 -11.43
N PRO A 304 -7.42 -17.12 -11.91
CA PRO A 304 -6.32 -16.87 -12.84
C PRO A 304 -6.70 -16.08 -14.10
N ALA A 305 -7.89 -16.32 -14.67
CA ALA A 305 -8.42 -15.58 -15.82
C ALA A 305 -8.82 -14.13 -15.50
N CYS A 306 -9.02 -13.82 -14.22
CA CYS A 306 -9.31 -12.50 -13.66
C CYS A 306 -8.30 -12.25 -12.54
N ALA A 307 -7.01 -12.32 -12.90
CA ALA A 307 -5.94 -12.17 -11.93
C ALA A 307 -5.99 -10.80 -11.26
N ALA A 308 -5.38 -10.71 -10.08
CA ALA A 308 -5.13 -9.45 -9.41
C ALA A 308 -4.43 -8.46 -10.36
N GLY A 309 -4.70 -7.17 -10.20
CA GLY A 309 -4.09 -6.15 -11.03
C GLY A 309 -4.68 -4.76 -10.82
N TRP A 310 -4.14 -3.79 -11.57
CA TRP A 310 -4.64 -2.43 -11.56
C TRP A 310 -6.05 -2.35 -12.16
N THR A 311 -6.92 -1.64 -11.45
CA THR A 311 -8.19 -1.13 -11.96
C THR A 311 -8.17 0.40 -11.93
N GLN A 312 -9.04 1.00 -12.73
CA GLN A 312 -9.05 2.45 -12.91
C GLN A 312 -10.46 3.04 -13.00
N VAL A 313 -10.52 4.36 -12.78
CA VAL A 313 -11.73 5.18 -12.95
C VAL A 313 -11.33 6.61 -13.32
N ASP A 314 -12.00 7.17 -14.33
CA ASP A 314 -11.84 8.59 -14.69
C ASP A 314 -12.46 9.46 -13.60
N VAL A 315 -11.67 10.38 -13.03
CA VAL A 315 -12.08 11.32 -11.97
C VAL A 315 -11.77 12.77 -12.38
N THR A 316 -11.67 13.02 -13.69
CA THR A 316 -11.29 14.32 -14.25
C THR A 316 -12.15 15.46 -13.69
N GLU A 317 -13.47 15.27 -13.65
CA GLU A 317 -14.40 16.29 -13.16
C GLU A 317 -14.27 16.56 -11.65
N LEU A 318 -13.94 15.54 -10.86
CA LEU A 318 -13.68 15.70 -9.42
C LEU A 318 -12.41 16.53 -9.19
N VAL A 319 -11.34 16.20 -9.91
CA VAL A 319 -10.05 16.91 -9.79
C VAL A 319 -10.15 18.34 -10.34
N ARG A 320 -10.93 18.56 -11.41
CA ARG A 320 -11.28 19.92 -11.88
C ARG A 320 -11.97 20.73 -10.79
N ALA A 321 -12.94 20.13 -10.10
CA ALA A 321 -13.64 20.80 -9.02
C ALA A 321 -12.72 21.17 -7.85
N TRP A 322 -11.83 20.27 -7.43
CA TRP A 322 -10.83 20.58 -6.39
C TRP A 322 -9.86 21.69 -6.81
N SER A 323 -9.33 21.61 -8.05
CA SER A 323 -8.42 22.62 -8.57
C SER A 323 -9.07 24.00 -8.63
N ALA A 324 -10.30 24.09 -9.17
CA ALA A 324 -11.05 25.34 -9.30
C ALA A 324 -11.44 25.94 -7.93
N ALA A 325 -11.67 25.09 -6.92
CA ALA A 325 -11.96 25.53 -5.56
C ALA A 325 -10.72 26.04 -4.80
N GLY A 326 -9.51 25.91 -5.36
CA GLY A 326 -8.29 26.28 -4.65
C GLY A 326 -7.98 25.34 -3.47
N ALA A 327 -8.49 24.10 -3.49
CA ALA A 327 -8.34 23.18 -2.37
C ALA A 327 -6.88 22.72 -2.22
N PRO A 328 -6.29 22.80 -1.00
CA PRO A 328 -4.93 22.29 -0.75
C PRO A 328 -4.89 20.76 -0.66
N THR A 329 -6.04 20.13 -0.34
CA THR A 329 -6.21 18.68 -0.26
C THR A 329 -7.51 18.27 -0.92
N GLY A 330 -7.54 17.06 -1.48
CA GLY A 330 -8.75 16.46 -2.05
C GLY A 330 -9.03 15.14 -1.35
N THR A 331 -10.28 14.91 -0.92
CA THR A 331 -10.67 13.66 -0.25
C THR A 331 -11.81 12.99 -0.99
N MET A 332 -11.65 11.69 -1.23
CA MET A 332 -12.63 10.84 -1.89
C MET A 332 -12.96 9.61 -1.06
N MET A 333 -14.20 9.14 -1.19
CA MET A 333 -14.67 7.86 -0.68
C MET A 333 -14.84 6.88 -1.84
N LEU A 334 -14.33 5.66 -1.66
CA LEU A 334 -14.60 4.51 -2.51
C LEU A 334 -15.61 3.58 -1.82
N ARG A 335 -16.69 3.26 -2.53
CA ARG A 335 -17.72 2.32 -2.05
C ARG A 335 -18.26 1.45 -3.18
N ALA A 336 -18.89 0.33 -2.84
CA ALA A 336 -19.65 -0.43 -3.84
C ALA A 336 -20.93 0.34 -4.18
N ALA A 337 -21.38 0.27 -5.43
CA ALA A 337 -22.68 0.81 -5.84
C ALA A 337 -23.85 0.08 -5.13
N ASP A 338 -23.66 -1.21 -4.84
CA ASP A 338 -24.56 -2.02 -4.03
C ASP A 338 -23.79 -2.66 -2.86
N GLU A 339 -23.95 -2.09 -1.66
CA GLU A 339 -23.34 -2.58 -0.42
C GLU A 339 -24.14 -3.71 0.24
N THR A 340 -25.24 -4.15 -0.36
CA THR A 340 -26.02 -5.30 0.11
C THR A 340 -25.71 -6.59 -0.66
N SER A 341 -24.97 -6.47 -1.77
CA SER A 341 -24.56 -7.61 -2.59
C SER A 341 -23.16 -8.10 -2.24
N PRO A 342 -23.00 -9.40 -1.87
CA PRO A 342 -21.69 -10.04 -1.70
C PRO A 342 -20.77 -9.93 -2.92
N LEU A 343 -21.35 -9.75 -4.11
CA LEU A 343 -20.59 -9.64 -5.37
C LEU A 343 -19.85 -8.30 -5.49
N GLY A 344 -20.25 -7.29 -4.70
CA GLY A 344 -19.62 -5.97 -4.66
C GLY A 344 -18.33 -5.92 -3.82
N TRP A 345 -18.02 -6.95 -3.02
CA TRP A 345 -16.80 -6.94 -2.20
C TRP A 345 -15.55 -6.93 -3.06
N LYS A 346 -14.70 -5.94 -2.83
CA LYS A 346 -13.37 -5.83 -3.43
C LYS A 346 -12.37 -5.51 -2.34
N ARG A 347 -11.20 -6.15 -2.45
CA ARG A 347 -10.01 -5.78 -1.70
C ARG A 347 -9.01 -5.12 -2.63
N LEU A 348 -8.64 -3.92 -2.24
CA LEU A 348 -7.72 -3.04 -2.95
C LEU A 348 -6.46 -2.90 -2.10
N LYS A 349 -5.36 -2.53 -2.72
CA LYS A 349 -4.12 -2.22 -2.02
C LYS A 349 -4.11 -0.77 -1.53
N SER A 350 -3.63 -0.58 -0.30
CA SER A 350 -3.45 0.75 0.32
C SER A 350 -2.06 1.31 0.06
N ALA A 351 -1.84 2.52 0.57
CA ALA A 351 -0.54 3.17 0.68
C ALA A 351 0.51 2.27 1.34
N GLU A 352 0.12 1.39 2.25
CA GLU A 352 1.03 0.52 3.00
C GLU A 352 1.63 -0.62 2.16
N SER A 353 1.07 -0.91 0.99
CA SER A 353 1.54 -1.97 0.11
C SER A 353 2.56 -1.49 -0.94
N PRO A 354 3.25 -2.40 -1.65
CA PRO A 354 4.06 -2.02 -2.82
C PRO A 354 3.27 -1.37 -3.96
N ASN A 355 1.98 -1.68 -4.11
CA ASN A 355 1.13 -1.18 -5.19
C ASN A 355 0.26 -0.01 -4.71
N VAL A 356 0.88 1.16 -4.55
CA VAL A 356 0.25 2.36 -3.95
C VAL A 356 -0.81 2.94 -4.89
N PRO A 357 -2.05 3.17 -4.41
CA PRO A 357 -3.04 3.95 -5.15
C PRO A 357 -2.46 5.27 -5.64
N ASN A 358 -2.74 5.61 -6.89
CA ASN A 358 -2.22 6.83 -7.48
C ASN A 358 -3.27 7.54 -8.34
N LEU A 359 -3.09 8.85 -8.45
CA LEU A 359 -3.90 9.74 -9.26
C LEU A 359 -3.01 10.32 -10.36
N GLU A 360 -3.22 9.85 -11.58
CA GLU A 360 -2.51 10.29 -12.78
C GLU A 360 -3.25 11.47 -13.41
N ILE A 361 -2.60 12.63 -13.45
CA ILE A 361 -3.18 13.91 -13.86
C ILE A 361 -2.39 14.46 -15.04
N THR A 362 -3.10 14.98 -16.05
CA THR A 362 -2.50 15.84 -17.06
C THR A 362 -2.96 17.27 -16.84
N LEU A 363 -2.02 18.18 -16.59
CA LEU A 363 -2.25 19.62 -16.53
C LEU A 363 -2.14 20.20 -17.94
N GLY A 364 -3.07 21.10 -18.28
CA GLY A 364 -3.14 21.77 -19.57
C GLY A 364 -2.38 23.09 -19.65
#